data_AF-A0A1F9P2P3-F1
#
_entry.id   AF-A0A1F9P2P3-F1
#
_cell.length_a   1.000
_cell.length_b   1.000
_cell.length_c   1.000
_cell.angle_alpha   90.00
_cell.angle_beta   90.00
_cell.angle_gamma   90.00
#
_symmetry.space_group_name_H-M   'P 1'
#
loop_
_entity.id
_entity.type
_entity.pdbx_description
1 polymer ?
#
loop_
_entity_poly.entity_id
_entity_poly.type
_entity_poly.pdbx_seq_one_letter_code
_entity_poly.pdbx_strand_id
1 'polypeptide(L)' 'MSGRIVEGFMQFADLLASWLEEAKAEGKLKPGVRSKEVADFIVISINGAAALYVATRDGRFPRACERQLNAYIQTLRA' A
#
# COMPACT_ATOMS: atom_id res chain seq x y z
N MET A 1 -23.14 -2.83 5.13
CA MET A 1 -21.97 -2.81 6.03
C MET A 1 -20.66 -2.99 5.25
N SER A 2 -20.59 -3.95 4.33
CA SER A 2 -19.45 -4.15 3.40
C SER A 2 -19.11 -2.92 2.53
N GLY A 3 -20.11 -2.21 2.00
CA GLY A 3 -19.87 -1.03 1.15
C GLY A 3 -19.10 0.10 1.82
N ARG A 4 -19.41 0.42 3.09
CA ARG A 4 -18.70 1.47 3.85
C ARG A 4 -17.25 1.11 4.16
N ILE A 5 -16.98 -0.19 4.33
CA ILE A 5 -15.62 -0.70 4.56
C ILE A 5 -14.80 -0.55 3.27
N VAL A 6 -15.37 -0.94 2.11
CA VAL A 6 -14.73 -0.75 0.81
C VAL A 6 -14.48 0.72 0.52
N GLU A 7 -15.45 1.59 0.80
CA GLU A 7 -15.32 3.03 0.63
C GLU A 7 -14.19 3.61 1.49
N GLY A 8 -14.09 3.21 2.76
CA GLY A 8 -12.99 3.61 3.64
C GLY A 8 -11.62 3.13 3.12
N PHE A 9 -11.56 1.93 2.53
CA PHE A 9 -10.32 1.45 1.90
C PHE A 9 -9.93 2.27 0.67
N MET A 10 -10.90 2.62 -0.17
CA MET A 10 -10.64 3.44 -1.35
C MET A 10 -10.17 4.84 -0.94
N GLN A 11 -10.80 5.45 0.05
CA GLN A 11 -10.37 6.76 0.59
C GLN A 11 -8.95 6.71 1.16
N PHE A 12 -8.59 5.64 1.86
CA PHE A 12 -7.23 5.47 2.37
C PHE A 12 -6.20 5.30 1.24
N ALA A 13 -6.55 4.53 0.20
CA ALA A 13 -5.70 4.39 -0.98
C ALA A 13 -5.55 5.72 -1.74
N ASP A 14 -6.60 6.53 -1.83
CA ASP A 14 -6.56 7.84 -2.48
C ASP A 14 -5.66 8.82 -1.72
N LEU A 15 -5.70 8.80 -0.37
CA LEU A 15 -4.79 9.58 0.47
C LEU A 15 -3.34 9.14 0.27
N LEU A 16 -3.07 7.83 0.22
CA LEU A 16 -1.72 7.34 -0.03
C LEU A 16 -1.24 7.70 -1.44
N ALA A 17 -2.13 7.68 -2.44
CA ALA A 17 -1.83 8.09 -3.79
C ALA A 17 -1.46 9.58 -3.87
N SER A 18 -2.12 10.45 -3.11
CA SER A 18 -1.79 11.87 -3.10
C SER A 18 -0.40 12.15 -2.52
N TRP A 19 0.00 11.44 -1.46
CA TRP A 19 1.37 11.52 -0.92
C TRP A 19 2.42 11.03 -1.91
N LEU A 20 2.11 10.00 -2.69
CA LEU A 20 3.01 9.50 -3.75
C LEU A 20 3.14 10.51 -4.90
N GLU A 21 2.05 11.17 -5.30
CA GLU A 21 2.12 12.26 -6.29
C GLU A 21 2.92 13.46 -5.79
N GLU A 22 2.78 13.84 -4.52
CA GLU A 22 3.59 14.89 -3.89
C GLU A 22 5.09 14.50 -3.92
N ALA A 23 5.42 13.30 -3.45
CA ALA A 23 6.81 12.81 -3.48
C ALA A 23 7.37 12.74 -4.91
N LYS A 24 6.54 12.41 -5.90
CA LYS A 24 6.90 12.42 -7.31
C LYS A 24 7.16 13.84 -7.83
N ALA A 25 6.31 14.81 -7.47
CA ALA A 25 6.49 16.22 -7.83
C ALA A 25 7.77 16.81 -7.23
N GLU A 26 8.17 16.36 -6.05
CA GLU A 26 9.43 16.72 -5.39
C GLU A 26 10.67 15.97 -5.92
N GLY A 27 10.50 15.09 -6.91
CA GLY A 27 11.60 14.30 -7.49
C GLY A 27 12.11 13.17 -6.61
N LYS A 28 11.38 12.77 -5.56
CA LYS A 28 11.76 11.65 -4.67
C LYS A 28 11.44 10.28 -5.29
N LEU A 29 10.54 10.24 -6.26
CA LEU A 29 10.13 9.03 -6.98
C LEU A 29 10.52 9.10 -8.46
N LYS A 30 10.73 7.94 -9.08
CA LYS A 30 10.98 7.84 -10.53
C LYS A 30 9.81 8.43 -11.33
N PRO A 31 10.05 9.09 -12.48
CA PRO A 31 8.99 9.74 -13.29
C PRO A 31 7.86 8.80 -13.75
N GLY A 32 8.15 7.50 -13.91
CA GLY A 32 7.19 6.49 -14.34
C GLY A 32 6.33 5.87 -13.24
N VAL A 33 6.47 6.30 -11.98
CA VAL A 33 5.66 5.76 -10.88
C VAL A 33 4.18 6.12 -11.09
N ARG A 34 3.33 5.08 -11.08
CA ARG A 34 1.87 5.16 -11.20
C ARG A 34 1.26 5.20 -9.80
N SER A 35 1.19 6.38 -9.19
CA SER A 35 0.91 6.56 -7.75
C SER A 35 -0.37 5.88 -7.28
N LYS A 36 -1.46 5.97 -8.06
CA LYS A 36 -2.73 5.30 -7.71
C LYS A 36 -2.58 3.79 -7.62
N GLU A 37 -1.94 3.18 -8.61
CA GLU A 37 -1.76 1.71 -8.63
C GLU A 37 -0.82 1.25 -7.51
N VAL A 38 0.21 2.03 -7.20
CA VAL A 38 1.12 1.77 -6.08
C VAL A 38 0.35 1.83 -4.76
N ALA A 39 -0.48 2.84 -4.56
CA ALA A 39 -1.28 2.97 -3.35
C ALA A 39 -2.28 1.83 -3.20
N ASP A 40 -2.99 1.48 -4.27
CA ASP A 40 -3.92 0.35 -4.29
C ASP A 40 -3.20 -0.96 -3.95
N PHE A 41 -2.03 -1.21 -4.55
CA PHE A 41 -1.21 -2.37 -4.26
C PHE A 41 -0.80 -2.45 -2.78
N ILE A 42 -0.35 -1.34 -2.19
CA ILE A 42 0.04 -1.28 -0.78
C ILE A 42 -1.16 -1.63 0.12
N VAL A 43 -2.30 -0.98 -0.09
CA VAL A 43 -3.51 -1.19 0.72
C VAL A 43 -4.05 -2.62 0.58
N ILE A 44 -4.09 -3.16 -0.64
CA ILE A 44 -4.49 -4.55 -0.91
C ILE A 44 -3.55 -5.52 -0.18
N SER A 45 -2.23 -5.28 -0.23
CA SER A 45 -1.23 -6.14 0.41
C SER A 45 -1.36 -6.16 1.93
N ILE A 46 -1.59 -5.00 2.56
CA ILE A 46 -1.81 -4.88 4.00
C ILE A 46 -3.09 -5.63 4.40
N ASN A 47 -4.18 -5.44 3.66
CA ASN A 47 -5.45 -6.13 3.91
C ASN A 47 -5.34 -7.65 3.75
N GLY A 48 -4.64 -8.12 2.72
CA GLY A 48 -4.38 -9.54 2.52
C GLY A 48 -3.57 -10.15 3.68
N ALA A 49 -2.51 -9.46 4.12
CA ALA A 49 -1.71 -9.90 5.27
C ALA A 49 -2.51 -9.91 6.57
N ALA A 50 -3.37 -8.90 6.79
CA ALA A 50 -4.25 -8.83 7.95
C ALA A 50 -5.28 -9.97 7.95
N ALA A 51 -5.90 -10.27 6.81
CA ALA A 51 -6.84 -11.39 6.68
C ALA A 51 -6.18 -12.74 7.01
N LEU A 52 -4.97 -12.98 6.48
CA LEU A 52 -4.19 -14.18 6.77
C LEU A 52 -3.81 -14.27 8.25
N TYR A 53 -3.39 -13.16 8.87
CA TYR A 53 -3.12 -13.11 10.30
C TYR A 53 -4.36 -13.40 11.14
N VAL A 54 -5.52 -12.82 10.81
CA VAL A 54 -6.77 -13.08 11.55
C VAL A 54 -7.16 -14.56 11.47
N ALA A 55 -7.02 -15.17 10.29
CA ALA A 55 -7.37 -16.58 10.06
C ALA A 55 -6.41 -17.57 10.74
N THR A 56 -5.12 -17.24 10.86
CA THR A 56 -4.08 -18.19 11.29
C THR A 56 -3.45 -17.84 12.64
N ARG A 57 -3.59 -16.60 13.10
CA ARG A 57 -2.83 -15.96 14.19
C ARG A 57 -1.32 -16.02 14.01
N ASP A 58 -0.86 -16.22 12.77
CA ASP A 58 0.55 -16.32 12.45
C ASP A 58 1.13 -14.94 12.07
N GLY A 59 1.98 -14.40 12.94
CA GLY A 59 2.64 -13.12 12.71
C GLY A 59 3.62 -13.10 11.52
N ARG A 60 3.92 -14.24 10.88
CA ARG A 60 4.79 -14.29 9.69
C ARG A 60 4.21 -13.49 8.52
N PHE A 61 2.90 -13.45 8.34
CA PHE A 61 2.24 -12.74 7.24
C PHE A 61 2.42 -11.22 7.29
N PRO A 62 2.07 -10.50 8.40
CA PRO A 62 2.30 -9.06 8.48
C PRO A 62 3.78 -8.71 8.40
N ARG A 63 4.68 -9.49 9.02
CA ARG A 63 6.13 -9.29 8.92
C ARG A 63 6.67 -9.46 7.51
N ALA A 64 6.15 -10.43 6.75
CA ALA A 64 6.55 -10.63 5.36
C ALA A 64 6.04 -9.48 4.48
N CYS A 65 4.78 -9.07 4.66
CA CYS A 65 4.18 -7.95 3.93
C CYS A 65 4.96 -6.64 4.17
N GLU A 66 5.28 -6.31 5.43
CA GLU A 66 6.10 -5.16 5.77
C GLU A 66 7.46 -5.17 5.05
N ARG A 67 8.20 -6.28 5.08
CA ARG A 67 9.49 -6.39 4.40
C ARG A 67 9.37 -6.25 2.88
N GLN A 68 8.35 -6.88 2.29
CA GLN A 68 8.11 -6.84 0.85
C GLN A 68 7.71 -5.44 0.38
N LEU A 69 6.83 -4.76 1.12
CA LEU A 69 6.43 -3.39 0.81
C LEU A 69 7.60 -2.43 0.97
N ASN A 70 8.43 -2.57 2.02
CA ASN A 70 9.64 -1.77 2.17
C ASN A 70 10.60 -1.96 0.98
N ALA A 71 10.89 -3.21 0.60
CA ALA A 71 11.75 -3.50 -0.54
C ALA A 71 11.18 -2.92 -1.83
N TYR A 72 9.88 -3.08 -2.07
CA TYR A 72 9.18 -2.52 -3.23
C TYR A 72 9.28 -0.99 -3.27
N ILE A 73 9.00 -0.30 -2.16
CA ILE A 73 9.08 1.16 -2.08
C ILE A 73 10.50 1.66 -2.39
N GLN A 74 11.55 0.96 -1.95
CA GLN A 74 12.92 1.33 -2.34
C GLN A 74 13.14 1.28 -3.85
N THR A 75 12.48 0.37 -4.58
CA THR A 75 12.60 0.32 -6.05
C THR A 75 11.94 1.50 -6.77
N LEU A 76 11.04 2.23 -6.11
CA LEU A 76 10.31 3.37 -6.67
C LEU A 76 11.07 4.70 -6.54
N ARG A 77 12.06 4.76 -5.65
CA ARG A 77 12.84 5.98 -5.37
C ARG A 77 13.73 6.36 -6.55
N ALA A 78 13.87 7.67 -6.79
CA ALA A 78 14.74 8.23 -7.83
C ALA A 78 16.23 8.00 -7.54
#